data_AF-A0A355FYA0-F1
#
_entry.id   AF-A0A355FYA0-F1
#
_cell.length_a   1.000
_cell.length_b   1.000
_cell.length_c   1.000
_cell.angle_alpha   90.00
_cell.angle_beta   90.00
_cell.angle_gamma   90.00
#
_symmetry.space_group_name_H-M   'P 1'
#
loop_
_entity.id
_entity.type
_entity.pdbx_description
1 polymer ?
#
loop_
_entity_poly.entity_id
_entity_poly.type
_entity_poly.pdbx_seq_one_letter_code
_entity_poly.pdbx_strand_id
1 'polypeptide(L)'
;MQKKNCLECKAMIKAWNEKCQACGFTLVLEPDEAARARYLRGPSLGALLWTQGWAVGARTYLWFIASLIPIVGIAALIILTIFGRRISWERGGWSSWTEFQSRMRLLDVIGIVWIGVLILVYILVRR
;
A
#
# COMPACT_ATOMS: atom_id res chain seq x y z
N MET A 1 -9.29 -14.53 11.25
CA MET A 1 -9.19 -14.97 9.84
C MET A 1 -9.65 -13.84 8.92
N GLN A 2 -8.83 -13.40 7.97
CA GLN A 2 -9.25 -12.45 6.93
C GLN A 2 -10.33 -13.12 6.07
N LYS A 3 -11.56 -12.59 6.09
CA LYS A 3 -12.60 -12.97 5.13
C LYS A 3 -12.10 -12.56 3.74
N LYS A 4 -11.46 -13.48 3.02
CA LYS A 4 -11.21 -13.33 1.58
C LYS A 4 -12.57 -13.07 0.93
N ASN A 5 -12.65 -12.06 0.06
CA ASN A 5 -13.87 -11.77 -0.70
C ASN A 5 -14.38 -13.09 -1.32
N CYS A 6 -15.52 -13.59 -0.83
CA CYS A 6 -16.08 -14.85 -1.32
C CYS A 6 -16.27 -14.75 -2.84
N LEU A 7 -15.82 -15.77 -3.57
CA LEU A 7 -15.93 -15.80 -5.03
C LEU A 7 -17.39 -15.68 -5.48
N GLU A 8 -18.32 -16.25 -4.70
CA GLU A 8 -19.76 -16.13 -4.92
C GLU A 8 -20.25 -14.69 -4.77
N CYS A 9 -19.85 -13.98 -3.70
CA CYS A 9 -20.24 -12.58 -3.51
C CYS A 9 -19.74 -11.68 -4.65
N LYS A 10 -18.53 -11.93 -5.16
CA LYS A 10 -18.01 -11.21 -6.34
C LYS A 10 -18.81 -11.52 -7.60
N ALA A 11 -19.17 -12.79 -7.82
CA ALA A 11 -19.96 -13.20 -8.97
C ALA A 11 -21.36 -12.58 -8.95
N MET A 12 -22.02 -12.56 -7.78
CA MET A 12 -23.34 -11.94 -7.62
C MET A 12 -23.33 -10.44 -7.90
N ILE A 13 -22.31 -9.71 -7.43
CA ILE A 13 -22.19 -8.27 -7.66
C ILE A 13 -21.88 -7.96 -9.11
N LYS A 14 -21.05 -8.78 -9.76
CA LYS A 14 -20.81 -8.65 -11.20
C LYS A 14 -22.11 -8.83 -11.99
N ALA A 15 -22.87 -9.87 -11.68
CA ALA A 15 -24.17 -10.14 -12.30
C ALA A 15 -25.18 -9.01 -12.05
N TRP A 16 -25.18 -8.42 -10.85
CA TRP A 16 -26.03 -7.26 -10.55
C TRP A 16 -25.59 -6.00 -11.30
N ASN A 17 -24.29 -5.72 -11.39
CA ASN A 17 -23.78 -4.57 -12.14
C ASN A 17 -24.04 -4.70 -13.64
N GLU A 18 -24.01 -5.92 -14.20
CA GLU A 18 -24.40 -6.19 -15.59
C GLU A 18 -25.90 -5.91 -15.82
N LYS A 19 -26.75 -6.26 -14.85
CA LYS A 19 -28.20 -5.98 -14.93
C LYS A 19 -28.54 -4.50 -14.70
N CYS A 20 -27.82 -3.81 -13.82
CA CYS A 20 -28.07 -2.42 -13.45
C CYS A 20 -27.40 -1.39 -14.37
N GLN A 21 -26.83 -1.78 -15.52
CA GLN A 21 -26.13 -0.84 -16.43
C GLN A 21 -27.01 0.34 -16.88
N ALA A 22 -28.33 0.15 -16.97
CA ALA A 22 -29.28 1.20 -17.34
C ALA A 22 -29.55 2.22 -16.22
N CYS A 23 -29.23 1.89 -14.96
CA CYS A 23 -29.59 2.70 -13.80
C CYS A 23 -28.54 3.76 -13.48
N GLY A 24 -27.35 3.70 -14.08
CA GLY A 24 -26.24 4.62 -13.81
C GLY A 24 -25.52 4.41 -12.47
N PHE A 25 -25.84 3.33 -11.73
CA PHE A 25 -25.22 3.01 -10.44
C PHE A 25 -24.40 1.72 -10.51
N THR A 26 -23.27 1.69 -9.80
CA THR A 26 -22.41 0.50 -9.67
C THR A 26 -22.24 0.09 -8.22
N LEU A 27 -22.50 -1.18 -7.91
CA LEU A 27 -22.28 -1.76 -6.59
C LEU A 27 -20.80 -2.11 -6.40
N VAL A 28 -20.23 -1.62 -5.29
CA VAL A 28 -18.83 -1.83 -4.91
C VAL A 28 -18.79 -2.47 -3.53
N LEU A 29 -18.00 -3.55 -3.38
CA LEU A 29 -17.67 -4.12 -2.07
C LEU A 29 -16.61 -3.25 -1.40
N GLU A 30 -17.04 -2.40 -0.48
CA GLU A 30 -16.11 -1.76 0.45
C GLU A 30 -15.88 -2.67 1.67
N PRO A 31 -14.63 -2.78 2.15
CA PRO A 31 -14.35 -3.52 3.36
C PRO A 31 -14.95 -2.81 4.57
N ASP A 32 -15.44 -3.61 5.52
CA ASP A 32 -15.83 -3.13 6.85
C ASP A 32 -14.75 -2.21 7.45
N GLU A 33 -15.16 -1.16 8.15
CA GLU A 33 -14.28 -0.11 8.68
C GLU A 33 -13.16 -0.70 9.54
N ALA A 34 -13.48 -1.76 10.29
CA ALA A 34 -12.52 -2.51 11.11
C ALA A 34 -11.40 -3.18 10.27
N ALA A 35 -11.73 -3.69 9.09
CA ALA A 35 -10.76 -4.32 8.18
C ALA A 35 -9.86 -3.26 7.52
N ARG A 36 -10.43 -2.10 7.17
CA ARG A 36 -9.69 -0.95 6.64
C ARG A 36 -8.67 -0.43 7.66
N ALA A 37 -9.11 -0.20 8.89
CA ALA A 37 -8.27 0.26 9.99
C ALA A 37 -7.12 -0.70 10.27
N ARG A 38 -7.37 -2.01 10.22
CA ARG A 38 -6.33 -3.03 10.39
C ARG A 38 -5.28 -2.97 9.30
N TYR A 39 -5.67 -2.77 8.04
CA TYR A 39 -4.73 -2.67 6.92
C TYR A 39 -3.84 -1.41 7.04
N LEU A 40 -4.43 -0.27 7.44
CA LEU A 40 -3.72 0.99 7.64
C LEU A 40 -2.73 0.97 8.80
N ARG A 41 -2.98 0.14 9.83
CA ARG A 41 -2.05 -0.11 10.94
C ARG A 41 -0.95 -1.11 10.59
N GLY A 42 -1.07 -1.82 9.47
CA GLY A 42 -0.07 -2.80 9.05
C GLY A 42 1.20 -2.11 8.55
N PRO A 43 2.40 -2.62 8.89
CA PRO A 43 3.64 -2.03 8.43
C PRO A 43 3.75 -2.13 6.90
N SER A 44 4.40 -1.13 6.28
CA SER A 44 4.74 -1.19 4.85
C SER A 44 6.16 -1.67 4.68
N LEU A 45 6.30 -2.90 4.17
CA LEU A 45 7.60 -3.49 3.86
C LEU A 45 8.30 -2.72 2.74
N GLY A 46 7.53 -2.09 1.84
CA GLY A 46 8.07 -1.20 0.82
C GLY A 46 8.85 -0.01 1.38
N ALA A 47 8.49 0.49 2.57
CA ALA A 47 9.19 1.60 3.22
C ALA A 47 10.47 1.14 3.93
N LEU A 48 10.62 -0.15 4.19
CA LEU A 48 11.79 -0.72 4.86
C LEU A 48 12.95 -0.78 3.85
N LEU A 49 14.01 0.01 4.11
CA LEU A 49 15.23 0.08 3.28
C LEU A 49 15.03 0.66 1.86
N TRP A 50 13.85 1.19 1.56
CA TRP A 50 13.55 1.94 0.33
C TRP A 50 12.60 3.13 0.58
N THR A 51 12.81 3.83 1.70
CA THR A 51 11.97 4.92 2.21
C THR A 51 11.69 6.00 1.18
N GLN A 52 12.69 6.43 0.42
CA GLN A 52 12.57 7.52 -0.56
C GLN A 52 11.66 7.12 -1.74
N GLY A 53 11.93 5.96 -2.35
CA GLY A 53 11.14 5.45 -3.46
C GLY A 53 9.71 5.13 -3.03
N TRP A 54 9.57 4.57 -1.83
CA TRP A 54 8.26 4.35 -1.23
C TRP A 54 7.49 5.65 -1.00
N ALA A 55 8.11 6.69 -0.43
CA ALA A 55 7.44 7.95 -0.13
C ALA A 55 6.91 8.65 -1.39
N VAL A 56 7.65 8.57 -2.50
CA VAL A 56 7.18 9.06 -3.81
C VAL A 56 6.00 8.23 -4.31
N GLY A 57 6.12 6.89 -4.28
CA GLY A 57 5.06 5.99 -4.74
C GLY A 57 3.78 6.05 -3.90
N ALA A 58 3.92 6.36 -2.61
CA ALA A 58 2.85 6.53 -1.63
C ALA A 58 2.29 7.96 -1.58
N ARG A 59 2.75 8.86 -2.46
CA ARG A 59 2.32 10.27 -2.53
C ARG A 59 2.55 11.03 -1.21
N THR A 60 3.55 10.65 -0.42
CA THR A 60 3.96 11.32 0.81
C THR A 60 5.19 12.21 0.56
N TYR A 61 5.07 13.16 -0.38
CA TYR A 61 6.20 13.96 -0.89
C TYR A 61 6.95 14.77 0.18
N LEU A 62 6.24 15.25 1.21
CA LEU A 62 6.88 15.93 2.34
C LEU A 62 7.83 15.00 3.10
N TRP A 63 7.46 13.73 3.25
CA TRP A 63 8.31 12.74 3.89
C TRP A 63 9.47 12.32 3.00
N PHE A 64 9.29 12.33 1.68
CA PHE A 64 10.41 12.18 0.75
C PHE A 64 11.46 13.28 0.98
N ILE A 65 11.06 14.55 0.97
CA ILE A 65 11.97 15.68 1.21
C ILE A 65 12.64 15.56 2.60
N ALA A 66 11.85 15.26 3.64
CA ALA A 66 12.37 15.08 4.98
C ALA A 66 13.39 13.94 5.06
N SER A 67 13.18 12.85 4.31
CA SER A 67 14.08 11.69 4.30
C SER A 67 15.43 11.93 3.62
N LEU A 68 15.62 13.04 2.91
CA LEU A 68 16.90 13.42 2.31
C LEU A 68 17.90 13.95 3.33
N ILE A 69 17.42 14.42 4.49
CA ILE A 69 18.27 14.88 5.59
C ILE A 69 18.71 13.64 6.38
N PRO A 70 20.01 13.31 6.50
CA PRO A 70 20.46 12.03 7.08
C PRO A 70 19.90 11.71 8.46
N ILE A 71 19.85 12.71 9.36
CA ILE A 71 19.32 12.56 10.72
C ILE A 71 17.81 12.28 10.69
N VAL A 72 17.08 12.99 9.83
CA VAL A 72 15.63 12.84 9.69
C VAL A 72 15.27 11.59 8.89
N GLY A 73 16.18 11.09 8.04
CA GLY A 73 16.00 9.90 7.21
C GLY A 73 15.71 8.64 8.01
N ILE A 74 16.42 8.44 9.13
CA ILE A 74 16.17 7.29 10.01
C ILE A 74 14.80 7.41 10.69
N ALA A 75 14.46 8.60 11.18
CA ALA A 75 13.14 8.84 11.78
C ALA A 75 12.01 8.67 10.75
N ALA A 76 12.20 9.19 9.53
CA ALA A 76 11.26 9.04 8.42
C ALA A 76 11.09 7.57 8.03
N LEU A 77 12.16 6.78 8.01
CA LEU A 77 12.08 5.33 7.77
C LEU A 77 11.19 4.64 8.81
N ILE A 78 11.42 4.88 10.11
CA ILE A 78 10.64 4.26 11.18
C ILE A 78 9.17 4.67 11.09
N ILE A 79 8.91 5.98 10.94
CA ILE A 79 7.55 6.53 10.87
C ILE A 79 6.82 6.03 9.63
N LEU A 80 7.45 6.01 8.46
CA LEU A 80 6.82 5.53 7.23
C LEU A 80 6.64 4.01 7.21
N THR A 81 7.51 3.26 7.88
CA THR A 81 7.33 1.81 8.01
C THR A 81 6.08 1.48 8.84
N ILE A 82 5.87 2.17 9.97
CA ILE A 82 4.78 1.86 10.90
C ILE A 82 3.47 2.56 10.51
N PHE A 83 3.55 3.86 10.18
CA PHE A 83 2.40 4.73 9.96
C PHE A 83 2.27 5.19 8.52
N GLY A 84 3.19 4.83 7.62
CA GLY A 84 3.20 5.33 6.25
C GLY A 84 1.90 5.06 5.50
N ARG A 85 1.32 3.87 5.63
CA ARG A 85 0.04 3.54 4.98
C ARG A 85 -1.08 4.48 5.43
N ARG A 86 -1.16 4.76 6.74
CA ARG A 86 -2.14 5.70 7.29
C ARG A 86 -1.91 7.11 6.78
N ILE A 87 -0.66 7.59 6.84
CA ILE A 87 -0.30 8.94 6.37
C ILE A 87 -0.59 9.11 4.88
N SER A 88 -0.23 8.11 4.08
CA SER A 88 -0.50 8.06 2.65
C SER A 88 -2.00 8.05 2.36
N TRP A 89 -2.80 7.31 3.13
CA TRP A 89 -4.25 7.30 2.98
C TRP A 89 -4.87 8.67 3.27
N GLU A 90 -4.47 9.32 4.38
CA GLU A 90 -5.00 10.61 4.81
C GLU A 90 -4.56 11.78 3.91
N ARG A 91 -3.34 11.74 3.34
CA ARG A 91 -2.73 12.88 2.61
C ARG A 91 -2.49 12.64 1.13
N GLY A 92 -2.56 11.40 0.65
CA GLY A 92 -2.16 11.02 -0.71
C GLY A 92 -3.22 11.28 -1.79
N GLY A 93 -4.42 11.74 -1.43
CA GLY A 93 -5.46 12.10 -2.40
C GLY A 93 -5.86 10.94 -3.32
N TRP A 94 -6.06 9.75 -2.76
CA TRP A 94 -6.44 8.55 -3.51
C TRP A 94 -7.90 8.63 -3.96
N SER A 95 -8.20 8.18 -5.18
CA SER A 95 -9.57 8.23 -5.72
C SER A 95 -10.48 7.15 -5.12
N SER A 96 -9.89 6.01 -4.74
CA SER A 96 -10.62 4.87 -4.21
C SER A 96 -9.74 3.98 -3.31
N TRP A 97 -10.39 3.18 -2.47
CA TRP A 97 -9.70 2.21 -1.61
C TRP A 97 -8.95 1.15 -2.42
N THR A 98 -9.53 0.71 -3.52
CA THR A 98 -8.95 -0.33 -4.39
C THR A 98 -7.70 0.19 -5.09
N GLU A 99 -7.70 1.44 -5.57
CA GLU A 99 -6.49 2.10 -6.12
C GLU A 99 -5.38 2.14 -5.07
N PHE A 100 -5.67 2.64 -3.87
CA PHE A 100 -4.71 2.72 -2.77
C PHE A 100 -4.12 1.35 -2.43
N GLN A 101 -4.97 0.34 -2.25
CA GLN A 101 -4.53 -1.00 -1.87
C GLN A 101 -3.69 -1.65 -2.97
N SER A 102 -4.08 -1.47 -4.23
CA SER A 102 -3.31 -1.95 -5.39
C SER A 102 -1.91 -1.33 -5.41
N ARG A 103 -1.84 -0.01 -5.19
CA ARG A 103 -0.57 0.72 -5.18
C ARG A 103 0.32 0.33 -4.00
N MET A 104 -0.24 0.21 -2.79
CA MET A 104 0.51 -0.24 -1.61
C MET A 104 1.07 -1.65 -1.79
N ARG A 105 0.31 -2.58 -2.38
CA ARG A 105 0.82 -3.92 -2.70
C ARG A 105 1.96 -3.88 -3.71
N LEU A 106 1.85 -3.06 -4.76
CA LEU A 106 2.94 -2.89 -5.72
C LEU A 106 4.22 -2.40 -5.03
N LEU A 107 4.10 -1.40 -4.14
CA LEU A 107 5.24 -0.87 -3.38
C LEU A 107 5.85 -1.90 -2.43
N ASP A 108 5.02 -2.70 -1.75
CA ASP A 108 5.51 -3.78 -0.89
C ASP A 108 6.23 -4.87 -1.70
N VAL A 109 5.72 -5.24 -2.89
CA VAL A 109 6.40 -6.18 -3.80
C VAL A 109 7.75 -5.65 -4.24
N ILE A 110 7.81 -4.38 -4.66
CA ILE A 110 9.09 -3.77 -5.05
C ILE A 110 10.05 -3.73 -3.86
N GLY A 111 9.57 -3.41 -2.65
CA GLY A 111 10.38 -3.48 -1.43
C GLY A 111 10.95 -4.87 -1.16
N ILE A 112 10.13 -5.92 -1.32
CA ILE A 112 10.59 -7.31 -1.16
C ILE A 112 11.66 -7.66 -2.20
N VAL A 113 11.44 -7.29 -3.48
CA VAL A 113 12.41 -7.51 -4.55
C VAL A 113 13.72 -6.78 -4.26
N TRP A 114 13.64 -5.54 -3.80
CA TRP A 114 14.79 -4.72 -3.43
C TRP A 114 15.61 -5.35 -2.29
N ILE A 115 14.94 -5.80 -1.22
CA ILE A 115 15.60 -6.53 -0.12
C ILE A 115 16.27 -7.81 -0.65
N GLY A 116 15.61 -8.55 -1.54
CA GLY A 116 16.20 -9.73 -2.19
C GLY A 116 17.47 -9.41 -2.97
N VAL A 117 17.47 -8.32 -3.74
CA VAL A 117 18.66 -7.84 -4.47
C VAL A 117 19.79 -7.45 -3.51
N LEU A 118 19.49 -6.72 -2.43
CA LEU A 118 20.49 -6.33 -1.43
C LEU A 118 21.14 -7.55 -0.77
N ILE A 119 20.35 -8.58 -0.43
CA ILE A 119 20.85 -9.84 0.13
C ILE A 119 21.74 -10.56 -0.89
N LEU A 120 21.32 -10.65 -2.15
CA LEU A 120 22.09 -11.31 -3.20
C LEU A 120 23.45 -10.62 -3.43
N VAL A 121 23.45 -9.29 -3.55
CA VAL A 121 24.67 -8.48 -3.70
C VAL A 121 25.59 -8.68 -2.49
N TYR A 122 25.05 -8.65 -1.27
CA TYR A 122 25.83 -8.88 -0.06
C TYR A 122 26.53 -10.25 -0.07
N ILE A 123 25.82 -11.31 -0.47
CA ILE A 123 26.39 -12.67 -0.57
C ILE A 123 27.50 -12.72 -1.64
N LEU A 124 27.29 -12.07 -2.79
CA LEU A 124 28.26 -12.06 -3.90
C LEU A 124 29.52 -11.27 -3.57
N VAL A 125 29.41 -10.14 -2.86
CA VAL A 125 30.56 -9.29 -2.49
C VAL A 125 31.35 -9.87 -1.31
N ARG A 126 30.70 -10.64 -0.43
CA ARG A 126 31.35 -11.28 0.72
C ARG A 126 32.10 -12.57 0.35
N ARG A 127 31.77 -13.19 -0.79
CA ARG A 127 32.51 -14.34 -1.34
C ARG A 127 33.77 -13.87 -2.04
#